data_AF-A0A1T4UEZ5-F1
#
_entry.id   AF-A0A1T4UEZ5-F1
#
_cell.length_a   1.000
_cell.length_b   1.000
_cell.length_c   1.000
_cell.angle_alpha   90.00
_cell.angle_beta   90.00
_cell.angle_gamma   90.00
#
_symmetry.space_group_name_H-M   'P 1'
#
loop_
_entity.id
_entity.type
_entity.pdbx_description
1 polymer ?
#
loop_
_entity_poly.entity_id
_entity_poly.type
_entity_poly.pdbx_seq_one_letter_code
_entity_poly.pdbx_strand_id
1 'polypeptide(L)' 'MINFLAIFLNHDGKIVRNEKAEVMNIQLGEFESKDTAIQQAMAQLGCVKAVNNVILKGQNKGGFMVVDAQEFAAV' A
#
# COMPACT_ATOMS: atom_id res chain seq x y z
N MET A 1 18.64 2.26 -2.11
CA MET A 1 17.34 2.43 -1.45
C MET A 1 16.27 2.35 -2.53
N ILE A 2 15.12 1.77 -2.23
CA ILE A 2 14.02 1.53 -3.18
C ILE A 2 12.82 2.38 -2.72
N ASN A 3 12.15 3.05 -3.65
CA ASN A 3 11.00 3.87 -3.34
C ASN A 3 9.74 3.00 -3.28
N PHE A 4 8.99 3.10 -2.20
CA PHE A 4 7.79 2.29 -1.99
C PHE A 4 6.54 3.16 -1.91
N LEU A 5 5.43 2.60 -2.38
CA LEU A 5 4.11 3.20 -2.34
C LEU A 5 3.12 2.21 -1.72
N ALA A 6 2.09 2.73 -1.08
CA ALA A 6 0.95 1.98 -0.59
C ALA A 6 -0.26 2.24 -1.48
N ILE A 7 -0.69 1.22 -2.25
CA ILE A 7 -1.91 1.28 -3.08
C ILE A 7 -3.12 1.00 -2.19
N PHE A 8 -4.22 1.74 -2.38
CA PHE A 8 -5.48 1.46 -1.69
C PHE A 8 -6.20 0.26 -2.29
N LEU A 9 -6.64 -0.63 -1.41
CA LEU A 9 -7.48 -1.78 -1.73
C LEU A 9 -8.86 -1.62 -1.08
N ASN A 10 -9.91 -1.99 -1.81
CA ASN A 10 -11.27 -2.06 -1.29
C ASN A 10 -11.47 -3.32 -0.40
N HIS A 11 -12.68 -3.50 0.14
CA HIS A 11 -13.01 -4.67 0.97
C HIS A 11 -12.88 -6.01 0.24
N ASP A 12 -12.97 -6.02 -1.09
CA ASP A 12 -12.81 -7.21 -1.94
C ASP A 12 -11.35 -7.45 -2.35
N GLY A 13 -10.40 -6.62 -1.90
CA GLY A 13 -9.00 -6.70 -2.30
C GLY A 13 -8.72 -6.17 -3.72
N LYS A 14 -9.67 -5.45 -4.33
CA LYS A 14 -9.49 -4.78 -5.62
C LYS A 14 -8.84 -3.41 -5.44
N ILE A 15 -8.04 -3.02 -6.42
CA ILE A 15 -7.40 -1.69 -6.46
C ILE A 15 -8.46 -0.60 -6.54
N VAL A 16 -8.39 0.37 -5.64
CA VAL A 16 -9.24 1.56 -5.67
C VAL A 16 -8.64 2.55 -6.66
N ARG A 17 -9.46 3.04 -7.59
CA ARG A 17 -9.09 4.08 -8.56
C ARG A 17 -9.94 5.33 -8.31
N ASN A 18 -9.40 6.50 -8.61
CA ASN A 18 -10.13 7.75 -8.55
C ASN A 18 -11.02 7.95 -9.80
N GLU A 19 -11.72 9.08 -9.86
CA GLU A 19 -12.60 9.46 -10.99
C GLU A 19 -11.86 9.60 -12.33
N LYS A 20 -10.55 9.83 -12.30
CA LYS A 20 -9.67 9.89 -13.48
C LYS A 20 -9.08 8.52 -13.85
N ALA A 21 -9.57 7.44 -13.24
CA ALA A 21 -9.06 6.07 -13.38
C ALA A 21 -7.61 5.86 -12.89
N GLU A 22 -7.05 6.81 -12.15
CA GLU A 22 -5.72 6.70 -11.56
C GLU A 22 -5.79 5.86 -10.29
N VAL A 23 -4.79 5.00 -10.10
CA VAL A 23 -4.71 4.13 -8.92
C VAL A 23 -4.45 4.98 -7.68
N MET A 24 -5.35 4.90 -6.71
CA MET A 24 -5.19 5.55 -5.43
C MET A 24 -3.97 4.95 -4.73
N ASN A 25 -3.00 5.80 -4.39
CA ASN A 25 -1.78 5.39 -3.70
C ASN A 25 -1.28 6.48 -2.73
N ILE A 26 -0.44 6.10 -1.78
CA ILE A 26 0.30 6.98 -0.87
C ILE A 26 1.78 6.68 -1.02
N GLN A 27 2.60 7.70 -1.20
CA GLN A 27 4.04 7.54 -1.23
C GLN A 27 4.58 7.34 0.19
N LEU A 28 5.25 6.21 0.42
CA LEU A 28 5.83 5.88 1.72
C LEU A 28 7.24 6.45 1.85
N GLY A 29 7.97 6.53 0.74
CA GLY A 29 9.35 7.00 0.67
C GLY A 29 10.34 5.90 0.32
N GLU A 30 11.63 6.18 0.54
CA GLU A 30 12.72 5.25 0.23
C GLU A 30 13.06 4.37 1.42
N PHE A 31 13.10 3.05 1.20
CA PHE A 31 13.45 2.06 2.21
C PHE A 31 14.47 1.07 1.67
N GLU A 32 15.15 0.37 2.58
CA GLU A 32 16.11 -0.68 2.24
C GLU A 32 15.43 -2.00 1.85
N SER A 33 14.25 -2.28 2.42
CA SER A 33 13.49 -3.50 2.16
C SER A 33 11.97 -3.23 2.21
N LYS A 34 11.21 -4.13 1.55
CA LYS A 34 9.74 -4.09 1.54
C LYS A 34 9.16 -4.26 2.96
N ASP A 35 9.80 -5.07 3.82
CA ASP A 35 9.37 -5.26 5.21
C ASP A 35 9.46 -3.97 6.02
N THR A 36 10.57 -3.23 5.90
CA THR A 36 10.73 -1.92 6.58
C THR A 36 9.69 -0.93 6.08
N ALA A 37 9.41 -0.91 4.78
CA ALA A 37 8.36 -0.08 4.19
C ALA A 37 6.96 -0.44 4.72
N ILE A 38 6.64 -1.74 4.86
CA ILE A 38 5.37 -2.22 5.43
C ILE A 38 5.23 -1.79 6.88
N GLN A 39 6.25 -1.98 7.71
CA GLN A 39 6.21 -1.58 9.12
C GLN A 39 5.96 -0.07 9.24
N GLN A 40 6.63 0.73 8.42
CA GLN A 40 6.45 2.18 8.45
C GLN A 40 5.08 2.61 7.93
N ALA A 41 4.58 1.96 6.87
CA ALA A 41 3.23 2.17 6.37
C ALA A 41 2.17 1.79 7.40
N MET A 42 2.34 0.69 8.13
CA MET A 42 1.44 0.28 9.21
C MET A 42 1.39 1.35 10.31
N ALA A 43 2.54 1.90 10.71
CA ALA A 43 2.62 2.98 11.70
C ALA A 43 1.94 4.26 11.20
N GLN A 44 2.18 4.67 9.94
CA GLN A 44 1.56 5.87 9.36
C GLN A 44 0.05 5.73 9.17
N LEU A 45 -0.42 4.55 8.78
CA LEU A 45 -1.83 4.28 8.45
C LEU A 45 -2.63 3.78 9.67
N GLY A 46 -2.00 3.64 10.83
CA GLY A 46 -2.62 3.14 12.06
C GLY A 46 -3.17 1.71 11.92
N CYS A 47 -2.59 0.91 11.04
CA CYS A 47 -3.05 -0.44 10.75
C CYS A 47 -2.28 -1.46 11.60
N VAL A 48 -2.98 -2.42 12.19
CA VAL A 48 -2.41 -3.33 13.21
C VAL A 48 -1.93 -4.65 12.61
N LYS A 49 -2.32 -4.98 11.37
CA LYS A 49 -2.03 -6.28 10.76
C LYS A 49 -1.63 -6.14 9.29
N ALA A 50 -0.56 -6.83 8.92
CA ALA A 50 -0.21 -7.09 7.53
C ALA A 50 -0.18 -8.60 7.27
N VAL A 51 -0.61 -9.02 6.08
CA VAL A 51 -0.59 -10.41 5.61
C VAL A 51 -0.11 -10.41 4.17
N ASN A 52 0.96 -11.14 3.84
CA ASN A 52 1.50 -11.25 2.48
C ASN A 52 1.69 -9.89 1.77
N ASN A 53 2.33 -8.92 2.43
CA ASN A 53 2.54 -7.54 1.94
C ASN A 53 1.28 -6.66 1.79
N VAL A 54 0.11 -7.15 2.24
CA VAL A 54 -1.13 -6.39 2.30
C VAL A 54 -1.41 -5.98 3.74
N ILE A 55 -1.41 -4.67 3.97
CA ILE A 55 -1.77 -4.03 5.22
C ILE A 55 -3.28 -3.97 5.31
N LEU A 56 -3.87 -4.59 6.31
CA LEU A 56 -5.31 -4.62 6.50
C LEU A 56 -5.72 -3.47 7.42
N LYS A 57 -6.65 -2.63 6.95
CA LYS A 57 -7.20 -1.53 7.76
C LYS A 57 -8.15 -2.02 8.86
N GLY A 58 -8.60 -3.27 8.77
CA GLY A 58 -9.57 -3.87 9.69
C GLY A 58 -11.01 -3.41 9.42
N GLN A 59 -11.97 -4.03 10.10
CA GLN A 59 -13.41 -3.68 10.06
C GLN A 59 -14.05 -3.66 8.65
N ASN A 60 -13.64 -4.55 7.73
CA ASN A 60 -14.10 -4.55 6.33
C ASN A 60 -13.88 -3.22 5.58
N LYS A 61 -12.95 -2.36 6.03
CA LYS A 61 -12.65 -1.08 5.36
C LYS A 61 -11.59 -1.19 4.26
N GLY A 62 -11.30 -2.41 3.81
CA GLY A 62 -10.25 -2.70 2.82
C GLY A 62 -8.85 -2.74 3.43
N GLY A 63 -7.86 -2.34 2.63
CA GLY A 63 -6.46 -2.41 3.01
C GLY A 63 -5.55 -1.60 2.09
N PHE A 64 -4.26 -1.86 2.22
CA PHE A 64 -3.22 -1.23 1.42
C PHE A 64 -2.22 -2.28 0.96
N MET A 65 -1.76 -2.20 -0.27
CA MET A 65 -0.69 -3.08 -0.77
C MET A 65 0.59 -2.26 -0.95
N VAL A 66 1.68 -2.72 -0.36
CA VAL A 66 2.99 -2.07 -0.52
C VAL A 66 3.67 -2.59 -1.78
N VAL A 67 3.98 -1.68 -2.70
CA VAL A 67 4.62 -1.95 -3.98
C VAL A 67 5.84 -1.05 -4.18
N ASP A 68 6.77 -1.50 -5.01
CA ASP A 68 7.85 -0.65 -5.51
C ASP A 68 7.28 0.39 -6.48
N ALA A 69 7.79 1.62 -6.44
CA ALA A 69 7.49 2.65 -7.41
C ALA A 69 7.87 2.30 -8.85
N GLN A 70 8.94 1.53 -9.07
CA GLN A 70 9.26 1.01 -10.39
C GLN A 70 8.23 -0.01 -10.88
N GLU A 71 7.81 -0.94 -10.02
CA GLU A 71 6.72 -1.89 -10.34
C GLU A 71 5.39 -1.16 -10.59
N PHE A 72 5.11 -0.11 -9.82
CA PHE A 72 3.90 0.70 -9.96
C PHE A 72 3.88 1.50 -11.26
N ALA A 73 5.00 2.07 -11.68
CA ALA A 73 5.10 2.82 -12.93
C ALA A 73 4.95 1.95 -14.18
N ALA A 74 5.09 0.62 -14.04
CA ALA A 74 4.90 -0.35 -15.11
C ALA A 74 3.45 -0.83 -15.27
N VAL A 75 2.53 -0.40 -14.40
CA VAL A 75 1.09 -0.77 -14.38
C VAL A 75 0.22 0.33 -14.97
#